data_AF-A0A5E9ASU9-F1
#
_entry.id   AF-A0A5E9ASU9-F1
#
_cell.length_a   1.000
_cell.length_b   1.000
_cell.length_c   1.000
_cell.angle_alpha   90.00
_cell.angle_beta   90.00
_cell.angle_gamma   90.00
#
_symmetry.space_group_name_H-M   'P 1'
#
loop_
_entity.id
_entity.type
_entity.pdbx_description
1 polymer ?
#
loop_
_entity_poly.entity_id
_entity_poly.type
_entity_poly.pdbx_seq_one_letter_code
_entity_poly.pdbx_strand_id
1 'polypeptide(L)'
;GCARSPKENGFDWVLDRLIAGLDVTAGDIAGMGVGGLLMEIPTRPQPREPAPHPARSALKVDIVLLAAGRSSRMGGPNKLLALFDGE
;
A
#
# COMPACT_ATOMS: atom_id res chain seq x y z
N GLY A 1 -0.27 -5.81 -16.18
CA GLY A 1 -1.52 -5.11 -15.82
C GLY A 1 -2.51 -6.13 -15.30
N CYS A 2 -3.39 -5.75 -14.38
CA CYS A 2 -4.32 -6.65 -13.66
C CYS A 2 -5.00 -7.68 -14.59
N ALA A 3 -5.65 -7.21 -15.66
CA ALA A 3 -6.36 -8.05 -16.64
C ALA A 3 -5.50 -9.03 -17.48
N ARG A 4 -4.16 -8.92 -17.43
CA ARG A 4 -3.23 -9.85 -18.12
C ARG A 4 -2.59 -10.86 -17.17
N SER A 5 -2.91 -10.78 -15.88
CA SER A 5 -2.42 -11.70 -14.86
C SER A 5 -3.25 -12.98 -14.88
N PRO A 6 -2.64 -14.17 -14.85
CA PRO A 6 -3.38 -15.43 -14.65
C PRO A 6 -3.87 -15.62 -13.21
N LYS A 7 -3.41 -14.78 -12.26
CA LYS A 7 -3.90 -14.78 -10.87
C LYS A 7 -5.19 -13.98 -10.77
N GLU A 8 -6.18 -14.57 -10.11
CA GLU A 8 -7.43 -13.92 -9.73
C GLU A 8 -7.17 -12.60 -9.01
N ASN A 9 -7.91 -11.57 -9.41
CA ASN A 9 -7.77 -10.21 -8.93
C ASN A 9 -9.08 -9.43 -9.09
N GLY A 10 -9.12 -8.19 -8.61
CA GLY A 10 -10.34 -7.39 -8.63
C GLY A 10 -10.94 -7.14 -10.02
N PHE A 11 -10.16 -7.24 -11.12
CA PHE A 11 -10.71 -7.16 -12.47
C PHE A 11 -11.65 -8.32 -12.79
N ASP A 12 -11.30 -9.54 -12.36
CA ASP A 12 -12.09 -10.74 -12.63
C ASP A 12 -13.47 -10.61 -11.97
N TRP A 13 -13.50 -10.11 -10.73
CA TRP A 13 -14.74 -9.88 -9.99
C TRP A 13 -15.61 -8.76 -10.59
N VAL A 14 -15.00 -7.73 -11.18
CA VAL A 14 -15.73 -6.71 -11.94
C VAL A 14 -16.30 -7.29 -13.22
N LEU A 15 -15.53 -8.12 -13.94
CA LEU A 15 -15.95 -8.73 -15.19
C LEU A 15 -17.15 -9.67 -14.98
N ASP A 16 -17.14 -10.49 -13.92
CA ASP A 16 -18.24 -11.40 -13.59
C ASP A 16 -19.56 -10.64 -13.36
N ARG A 17 -19.52 -9.52 -12.64
CA ARG A 17 -20.70 -8.67 -12.42
C ARG A 17 -21.25 -8.10 -13.72
N LEU A 18 -20.36 -7.58 -14.58
CA LEU A 18 -20.77 -7.02 -15.86
C LEU A 18 -21.41 -8.07 -16.76
N ILE A 19 -20.83 -9.28 -16.82
CA ILE A 19 -21.39 -10.40 -17.59
C ILE A 19 -22.75 -10.85 -17.03
N ALA A 20 -22.92 -10.80 -15.71
CA ALA A 20 -24.20 -11.07 -15.03
C ALA A 20 -25.23 -9.94 -15.16
N GLY A 21 -24.91 -8.83 -15.82
CA GLY A 21 -25.79 -7.66 -15.94
C GLY A 21 -25.99 -6.91 -14.62
N LEU A 22 -25.07 -7.08 -13.67
CA LEU A 22 -25.07 -6.39 -12.39
C LEU A 22 -24.29 -5.08 -12.51
N ASP A 23 -24.89 -3.98 -12.04
CA ASP A 23 -24.19 -2.72 -11.94
C ASP A 23 -22.99 -2.82 -10.98
N VAL A 24 -21.94 -2.09 -11.34
CA VAL A 24 -20.70 -1.96 -10.55
C VAL A 24 -20.66 -0.56 -9.98
N THR A 25 -20.88 -0.46 -8.68
CA THR A 25 -20.87 0.80 -7.94
C THR A 25 -19.49 1.10 -7.36
N ALA A 26 -19.27 2.35 -6.93
CA ALA A 26 -18.07 2.71 -6.20
C ALA A 26 -17.91 1.91 -4.89
N GLY A 27 -19.02 1.53 -4.25
CA GLY A 27 -19.03 0.69 -3.06
C GLY A 27 -18.56 -0.73 -3.34
N ASP A 28 -18.94 -1.31 -4.49
CA ASP A 28 -18.46 -2.62 -4.93
C ASP A 28 -16.94 -2.59 -5.11
N ILE A 29 -16.41 -1.59 -5.84
CA ILE A 29 -14.97 -1.44 -6.05
C ILE A 29 -14.22 -1.22 -4.73
N ALA A 30 -14.74 -0.39 -3.84
CA ALA A 30 -14.15 -0.15 -2.52
C ALA A 30 -14.11 -1.44 -1.67
N GLY A 31 -15.15 -2.27 -1.75
CA GLY A 31 -15.24 -3.56 -1.07
C GLY A 31 -14.25 -4.61 -1.59
N MET A 32 -13.81 -4.49 -2.86
CA MET A 32 -12.76 -5.37 -3.42
C MET A 32 -11.35 -4.99 -2.95
N GLY A 33 -11.17 -3.77 -2.43
CA GLY A 33 -9.91 -3.28 -1.89
C GLY A 33 -9.65 -3.81 -0.49
N VAL A 34 -9.13 -5.04 -0.36
CA VAL A 34 -8.53 -5.51 0.90
C VAL A 34 -7.31 -4.63 1.21
N GLY A 35 -7.49 -3.64 2.10
CA GLY A 35 -6.52 -2.58 2.33
C GLY A 35 -5.07 -3.05 2.46
N GLY A 36 -4.22 -2.61 1.53
CA GLY A 36 -2.82 -2.18 1.76
C GLY A 36 -1.77 -3.17 2.29
N LEU A 37 -2.11 -4.40 2.66
CA LEU A 37 -1.10 -5.35 3.14
C LEU A 37 -0.69 -6.30 2.01
N LEU A 38 0.58 -6.21 1.64
CA LEU A 38 1.20 -7.14 0.70
C LEU A 38 0.95 -8.58 1.15
N MET A 39 0.38 -9.38 0.26
CA MET A 39 0.19 -10.82 0.45
C MET A 39 1.52 -11.48 0.83
N GLU A 40 1.46 -12.43 1.77
CA GLU A 40 2.64 -13.20 2.13
C GLU A 40 3.13 -14.01 0.94
N ILE A 41 4.44 -13.95 0.74
CA ILE A 41 5.17 -14.80 -0.19
C ILE A 41 6.33 -15.42 0.59
N PRO A 42 6.88 -16.57 0.16
CA PRO A 42 7.96 -17.25 0.88
C PRO A 42 9.17 -16.34 1.17
N THR A 43 9.40 -15.33 0.33
CA THR A 43 10.48 -14.34 0.46
C THR A 43 10.13 -13.14 1.34
N ARG A 44 8.89 -13.06 1.87
CA ARG A 44 8.40 -12.01 2.75
C ARG A 44 7.44 -12.58 3.83
N PRO A 45 7.95 -13.39 4.77
CA PRO A 45 7.21 -13.76 5.98
C PRO A 45 7.09 -12.52 6.88
N GLN A 46 5.91 -12.27 7.45
CA GLN A 46 5.77 -11.24 8.48
C GLN A 46 6.29 -11.73 9.83
N PRO A 47 6.90 -10.88 10.67
CA PRO A 47 6.73 -11.00 12.10
C PRO A 47 5.33 -10.46 12.44
N ARG A 48 4.35 -11.37 12.54
CA ARG A 48 2.96 -11.05 12.93
C ARG A 48 2.78 -10.88 14.43
N GLU A 49 3.80 -11.21 15.22
CA GLU A 49 3.75 -11.00 16.65
C GLU A 49 4.09 -9.54 16.96
N PRO A 50 3.25 -8.83 17.73
CA PRO A 50 3.71 -7.61 18.36
C PRO A 50 4.90 -7.99 19.24
N ALA A 51 6.09 -7.43 18.96
CA ALA A 51 7.21 -7.54 19.88
C ALA A 51 6.69 -7.19 21.29
N PRO A 52 7.06 -7.95 22.34
CA PRO A 52 6.68 -7.62 23.70
C PRO A 52 7.03 -6.16 23.91
N HIS A 53 6.00 -5.33 24.15
CA HIS A 53 6.23 -3.92 24.39
C HIS A 53 7.13 -3.85 25.63
N PRO A 54 8.41 -3.42 25.52
CA PRO A 54 9.11 -3.03 26.72
C PRO A 54 8.20 -1.98 27.37
N ALA A 55 7.87 -2.17 28.66
CA ALA A 55 7.02 -1.26 29.41
C ALA A 55 7.38 0.15 28.98
N ARG A 56 6.47 0.82 28.24
CA ARG A 56 6.77 2.09 27.59
C ARG A 56 7.31 3.00 28.70
N SER A 57 8.62 3.22 28.73
CA SER A 57 9.10 4.47 29.27
C SER A 57 8.37 5.53 28.46
N ALA A 58 7.89 6.57 29.13
CA ALA A 58 7.12 7.65 28.53
C ALA A 58 8.01 8.48 27.58
N LEU A 59 8.55 7.84 26.55
CA LEU A 59 9.23 8.45 25.43
C LEU A 59 8.21 9.37 24.77
N LYS A 60 8.35 10.66 25.08
CA LYS A 60 7.68 11.72 24.34
C LYS A 60 8.36 11.77 22.99
N VAL A 61 7.67 11.29 21.97
CA VAL A 61 8.09 11.41 20.57
C VAL A 61 7.33 12.60 20.01
N ASP A 62 8.05 13.67 19.68
CA ASP A 62 7.43 14.90 19.18
C ASP A 62 7.13 14.81 17.67
N ILE A 63 8.00 14.21 16.87
CA ILE A 63 7.85 14.11 15.41
C ILE A 63 8.37 12.77 14.89
N VAL A 64 7.68 12.19 13.90
CA VAL A 64 8.14 11.07 13.08
C VAL A 64 8.22 11.52 11.63
N LEU A 65 9.42 11.48 11.04
CA LEU A 65 9.63 11.74 9.61
C LEU A 65 9.71 10.43 8.85
N LEU A 66 8.74 10.17 7.97
CA LEU A 66 8.75 9.00 7.11
C LEU A 66 9.63 9.26 5.86
N ALA A 67 10.93 9.03 6.03
CA ALA A 67 11.98 9.30 5.03
C ALA A 67 12.31 8.10 4.12
N ALA A 68 11.34 7.24 3.80
CA ALA A 68 11.56 6.04 3.00
C ALA A 68 11.43 6.30 1.49
N GLY A 69 12.31 5.68 0.70
CA GLY A 69 12.24 5.67 -0.77
C GLY A 69 13.44 6.32 -1.45
N ARG A 70 13.88 5.75 -2.58
CA ARG A 70 15.09 6.16 -3.31
C ARG A 70 14.92 7.35 -4.25
N SER A 71 13.76 8.00 -4.26
CA SER A 71 13.41 9.09 -5.20
C SER A 71 13.59 8.75 -6.70
N SER A 72 13.73 7.47 -7.08
CA SER A 72 14.10 7.06 -8.44
C SER A 72 13.09 7.44 -9.51
N ARG A 73 11.82 7.66 -9.12
CA ARG A 73 10.74 8.10 -10.01
C ARG A 73 10.63 9.63 -10.13
N MET A 74 11.32 10.39 -9.28
CA MET A 74 11.22 11.85 -9.31
C MET A 74 12.02 12.47 -10.47
N GLY A 75 12.99 11.75 -11.04
CA GLY A 75 13.77 12.24 -12.18
C GLY A 75 14.69 13.43 -11.87
N GLY A 76 14.87 13.78 -10.59
CA GLY A 76 15.65 14.91 -10.10
C GLY A 76 16.33 14.59 -8.76
N PRO A 77 16.71 15.59 -7.95
CA PRO A 77 17.37 15.38 -6.65
C PRO A 77 16.53 14.51 -5.69
N ASN A 78 17.11 14.02 -4.60
CA ASN A 78 16.34 13.24 -3.63
C ASN A 78 15.19 14.09 -3.05
N LYS A 79 13.96 13.55 -3.00
CA LYS A 79 12.76 14.21 -2.45
C LYS A 79 12.96 14.87 -1.10
N LEU A 80 13.79 14.29 -0.24
CA LEU A 80 14.04 14.81 1.11
C LEU A 80 15.07 15.94 1.14
N LEU A 81 15.82 16.13 0.06
CA LEU A 81 16.89 17.12 -0.06
C LEU A 81 16.62 18.11 -1.20
N ALA A 82 15.44 18.04 -1.82
CA ALA A 82 15.07 18.94 -2.89
C ALA A 82 14.71 20.29 -2.28
N LEU A 83 15.32 21.34 -2.80
CA LEU A 83 14.98 22.70 -2.45
C LEU A 83 13.63 23.05 -3.10
N PHE A 84 12.76 23.68 -2.33
CA PHE A 84 11.52 24.28 -2.81
C PHE A 84 11.66 25.80 -2.64
N ASP A 85 11.49 26.53 -3.74
CA ASP A 85 11.71 27.99 -3.77
C ASP A 85 13.13 28.44 -3.37
N GLY A 86 14.11 27.54 -3.47
CA GLY A 86 15.51 27.80 -3.14
C GLY A 86 15.92 27.46 -1.70
N GLU A 87 14.98 26.95 -0.88
CA GLU A 87 15.19 26.51 0.51
C GLU A 87 14.83 25.04 0.76
#